data_AF-A0A0C9U8P3-F1
#
_entry.id   AF-A0A0C9U8P3-F1
#
_cell.length_a   1.000
_cell.length_b   1.000
_cell.length_c   1.000
_cell.angle_alpha   90.00
_cell.angle_beta   90.00
_cell.angle_gamma   90.00
#
_symmetry.space_group_name_H-M   'P 1'
#
loop_
_entity.id
_entity.type
_entity.pdbx_description
1 polymer ?
#
loop_
_entity_poly.entity_id
_entity_poly.type
_entity_poly.pdbx_seq_one_letter_code
_entity_poly.pdbx_strand_id
1 'polypeptide(L)'
;MTNTCGAHFFSVYLPSDLLRSRPNLNISTNTIATRIVFDVGTQKSRVNGVEIRKANARNGQPRTYFAKARRKAVLCCGALAAPQPPMLSGIGPEDHLKKHGIKTVVHSPGVGSNL
;
A
#
# COMPACT_ATOMS: atom_id res chain seq x y z
N MET A 1 4.19 -8.89 -33.94
CA MET A 1 5.48 -9.51 -33.55
C MET A 1 5.69 -9.25 -32.07
N THR A 2 5.79 -10.33 -31.31
CA THR A 2 5.53 -10.44 -29.87
C THR A 2 6.76 -10.09 -29.04
N ASN A 3 6.69 -8.99 -28.29
CA ASN A 3 7.60 -8.71 -27.18
C ASN A 3 6.85 -8.89 -25.86
N THR A 4 6.74 -10.13 -25.40
CA THR A 4 6.24 -10.47 -24.06
C THR A 4 7.24 -11.36 -23.34
N CYS A 5 8.45 -10.86 -23.10
CA CYS A 5 9.46 -11.53 -22.28
C CYS A 5 9.42 -11.10 -20.80
N GLY A 6 8.33 -10.50 -20.31
CA GLY A 6 8.26 -9.95 -18.94
C GLY A 6 6.93 -10.13 -18.18
N ALA A 7 5.92 -10.78 -18.76
CA ALA A 7 4.55 -10.76 -18.23
C ALA A 7 4.07 -12.10 -17.62
N HIS A 8 4.97 -13.06 -17.39
CA HIS A 8 4.57 -14.45 -17.13
C HIS A 8 3.86 -14.68 -15.79
N PHE A 9 4.15 -13.92 -14.74
CA PHE A 9 3.54 -14.21 -13.43
C PHE A 9 2.12 -13.65 -13.31
N PHE A 10 1.90 -12.41 -13.79
CA PHE A 10 0.60 -11.76 -13.67
C PHE A 10 -0.45 -12.44 -14.56
N SER A 11 -0.10 -12.89 -15.77
CA SER A 11 -1.07 -13.54 -16.66
C SER A 11 -1.57 -14.88 -16.16
N VAL A 12 -0.77 -15.61 -15.36
CA VAL A 12 -1.14 -16.92 -14.80
C VAL A 12 -2.16 -16.77 -13.69
N TYR A 13 -1.96 -15.82 -12.77
CA TYR A 13 -2.87 -15.61 -11.63
C TYR A 13 -4.00 -14.62 -11.94
N LEU A 14 -3.82 -13.76 -12.93
CA LEU A 14 -4.75 -12.70 -13.29
C LEU A 14 -4.89 -12.52 -14.81
N PRO A 15 -5.38 -13.56 -15.53
CA PRO A 15 -5.58 -13.50 -16.97
C PRO A 15 -6.71 -12.52 -17.34
N SER A 16 -6.61 -11.95 -18.55
CA SER A 16 -7.54 -10.94 -19.09
C SER A 16 -9.00 -11.39 -19.07
N ASP A 17 -9.27 -12.68 -19.31
CA ASP A 17 -10.61 -13.23 -19.32
C ASP A 17 -11.22 -13.25 -17.90
N LEU A 18 -10.40 -13.54 -16.89
CA LEU A 18 -10.81 -13.49 -15.49
C LEU A 18 -11.15 -12.06 -15.05
N LEU A 19 -10.41 -11.07 -15.55
CA LEU A 19 -10.73 -9.65 -15.32
C LEU A 19 -12.10 -9.25 -15.87
N ARG A 20 -12.42 -9.69 -17.08
CA ARG A 20 -13.71 -9.40 -17.73
C ARG A 20 -14.86 -10.11 -17.01
N SER A 21 -14.61 -11.30 -16.46
CA SER A 21 -15.64 -12.12 -15.80
C SER A 21 -15.98 -11.68 -14.36
N ARG A 22 -15.12 -10.91 -13.68
CA ARG A 22 -15.28 -10.57 -12.26
C ARG A 22 -15.56 -9.08 -12.03
N PRO A 23 -16.84 -8.66 -11.96
CA PRO A 23 -17.20 -7.27 -11.76
C PRO A 23 -16.87 -6.73 -10.35
N ASN A 24 -16.57 -7.62 -9.39
CA ASN A 24 -16.23 -7.26 -8.02
C ASN A 24 -14.71 -7.06 -7.81
N LEU A 25 -13.88 -7.21 -8.84
CA LEU A 25 -12.44 -7.02 -8.77
C LEU A 25 -12.04 -5.70 -9.44
N ASN A 26 -11.48 -4.78 -8.66
CA ASN A 26 -10.94 -3.52 -9.16
C ASN A 26 -9.42 -3.54 -9.10
N ILE A 27 -8.77 -3.19 -10.20
CA ILE A 27 -7.31 -3.10 -10.31
C ILE A 27 -6.94 -1.68 -10.69
N SER A 28 -6.07 -1.08 -9.88
CA SER A 28 -5.53 0.25 -10.15
C SER A 28 -4.04 0.13 -10.40
N THR A 29 -3.65 0.18 -11.67
CA THR A 29 -2.24 0.28 -12.08
C THR A 29 -1.76 1.73 -11.95
N ASN A 30 -0.44 1.96 -12.02
CA ASN A 30 0.15 3.30 -11.88
C ASN A 30 -0.27 4.03 -10.60
N THR A 31 -0.43 3.28 -9.52
CA THR A 31 -0.96 3.75 -8.24
C THR A 31 0.01 3.38 -7.12
N ILE A 32 0.34 4.34 -6.27
CA ILE A 32 1.26 4.18 -5.14
C ILE A 32 0.45 4.30 -3.85
N ALA A 33 0.49 3.27 -3.01
CA ALA A 33 -0.03 3.33 -1.64
C ALA A 33 0.95 4.11 -0.76
N THR A 34 0.48 5.21 -0.16
CA THR A 34 1.34 6.12 0.61
C THR A 34 1.21 5.93 2.11
N ARG A 35 -0.02 5.75 2.60
CA ARG A 35 -0.31 5.69 4.04
C ARG A 35 -1.50 4.78 4.30
N ILE A 36 -1.40 3.95 5.33
CA ILE A 36 -2.46 3.14 5.91
C ILE A 36 -3.16 3.96 6.97
N VAL A 37 -4.48 4.05 6.88
CA VAL A 37 -5.31 4.82 7.81
C VAL A 37 -5.96 3.84 8.79
N PHE A 38 -5.80 4.13 10.08
CA PHE A 38 -6.39 3.36 11.17
C PHE A 38 -7.68 4.03 11.66
N ASP A 39 -8.59 3.22 12.19
CA ASP A 39 -9.82 3.70 12.82
C ASP A 39 -9.52 4.35 14.17
N VAL A 40 -10.17 5.46 14.47
CA VAL A 40 -9.96 6.23 15.70
C VAL A 40 -11.04 5.83 16.69
N GLY A 41 -10.64 5.27 17.85
CA GLY A 41 -11.58 4.95 18.94
C GLY A 41 -11.85 3.46 19.18
N THR A 42 -11.17 2.55 18.48
CA THR A 42 -11.22 1.11 18.80
C THR A 42 -10.01 0.71 19.66
N GLN A 43 -10.21 -0.17 20.66
CA GLN A 43 -9.14 -0.64 21.55
C GLN A 43 -7.99 -1.36 20.82
N LYS A 44 -8.24 -1.84 19.61
CA LYS A 44 -7.23 -2.42 18.71
C LYS A 44 -7.16 -1.58 17.45
N SER A 45 -5.96 -1.18 17.03
CA SER A 45 -5.73 -0.42 15.80
C SER A 45 -6.23 -1.18 14.57
N ARG A 46 -7.49 -0.94 14.18
CA ARG A 46 -8.11 -1.54 12.99
C ARG A 46 -7.78 -0.70 11.77
N VAL A 47 -7.38 -1.34 10.67
CA VAL A 47 -7.20 -0.64 9.39
C VAL A 47 -8.57 -0.22 8.84
N ASN A 48 -8.74 1.07 8.58
CA ASN A 48 -9.90 1.66 7.94
C ASN A 48 -9.73 1.70 6.41
N GLY A 49 -8.51 1.94 5.93
CA GLY A 49 -8.23 2.00 4.49
C GLY A 49 -6.80 2.40 4.18
N VAL A 50 -6.57 2.76 2.92
CA VAL A 50 -5.26 3.18 2.42
C VAL A 50 -5.40 4.43 1.55
N GLU A 51 -4.51 5.38 1.76
CA GLU A 51 -4.29 6.52 0.90
C GLU A 51 -3.44 6.10 -0.30
N ILE A 52 -3.89 6.49 -1.49
CA ILE A 52 -3.24 6.18 -2.75
C ILE A 52 -3.05 7.44 -3.58
N ARG A 53 -1.99 7.47 -4.38
CA ARG A 53 -1.74 8.53 -5.36
C ARG A 53 -1.36 7.94 -6.72
N LYS A 54 -1.59 8.69 -7.80
CA LYS A 54 -1.09 8.30 -9.13
C LYS A 54 0.43 8.43 -9.19
N ALA A 55 1.11 7.42 -9.71
CA ALA A 55 2.57 7.41 -9.87
C ALA A 55 3.07 8.50 -10.82
N ASN A 56 2.30 8.81 -11.87
CA ASN A 56 2.68 9.71 -12.94
C ASN A 56 2.18 11.16 -12.73
N ALA A 57 1.90 11.57 -11.49
CA ALA A 57 1.47 12.94 -11.22
C ALA A 57 2.60 13.93 -11.56
N ARG A 58 2.54 14.56 -12.73
CA ARG A 58 3.47 15.64 -13.15
C ARG A 58 2.85 17.00 -12.84
N ASN A 59 3.65 17.87 -12.22
CA ASN A 59 3.46 19.33 -12.13
C ASN A 59 2.17 19.83 -11.45
N GLY A 60 1.72 19.17 -10.39
CA GLY A 60 0.65 19.67 -9.51
C GLY A 60 0.66 18.94 -8.16
N GLN A 61 -0.03 19.49 -7.15
CA GLN A 61 -0.19 18.79 -5.87
C GLN A 61 -0.75 17.37 -6.14
N PRO A 62 -0.04 16.31 -5.72
CA PRO A 62 -0.46 14.95 -6.02
C PRO A 62 -1.81 14.71 -5.35
N ARG A 63 -2.86 14.51 -6.16
CA ARG A 63 -4.18 14.18 -5.64
C ARG A 63 -4.10 12.83 -4.92
N THR A 64 -4.39 12.86 -3.63
CA THR A 64 -4.53 11.66 -2.81
C THR A 64 -5.98 11.19 -2.87
N TYR A 65 -6.16 9.89 -3.04
CA TYR A 65 -7.46 9.21 -2.98
C TYR A 65 -7.47 8.26 -1.78
N PHE A 66 -8.66 8.00 -1.24
CA PHE A 66 -8.83 7.09 -0.13
C PHE A 66 -9.57 5.82 -0.56
N ALA A 67 -8.94 4.66 -0.39
CA ALA A 67 -9.54 3.36 -0.63
C ALA A 67 -9.91 2.70 0.71
N LYS A 68 -11.22 2.62 1.00
CA LYS A 68 -11.74 2.04 2.25
C LYS A 68 -11.62 0.52 2.25
N ALA A 69 -11.01 -0.02 3.29
CA ALA A 69 -10.88 -1.46 3.53
C ALA A 69 -11.93 -1.91 4.56
N ARG A 70 -12.98 -2.62 4.11
CA ARG A 70 -14.08 -3.06 5.00
C ARG A 70 -13.69 -4.20 5.93
N ARG A 71 -12.79 -5.09 5.48
CA ARG A 71 -12.44 -6.33 6.18
C ARG A 71 -10.97 -6.39 6.57
N LYS A 72 -10.09 -6.48 5.59
CA LYS A 72 -8.65 -6.65 5.77
C LYS A 72 -7.90 -5.85 4.71
N ALA A 73 -6.68 -5.43 5.03
CA ALA A 73 -5.73 -4.89 4.08
C ALA A 73 -4.49 -5.80 4.10
N VAL A 74 -3.92 -6.07 2.92
CA VAL A 74 -2.72 -6.89 2.74
C VAL A 74 -1.71 -6.08 1.96
N LEU A 75 -0.47 -6.02 2.45
CA LEU A 75 0.61 -5.24 1.83
C LEU A 75 1.56 -6.18 1.07
N CYS A 76 1.70 -5.95 -0.24
CA CYS A 76 2.51 -6.78 -1.13
C CYS A 76 3.47 -5.92 -1.99
N CYS A 77 4.22 -5.00 -1.36
CA CYS A 77 5.06 -4.03 -2.08
C CYS A 77 6.50 -4.49 -2.35
N GLY A 78 6.85 -5.76 -2.08
CA GLY A 78 8.23 -6.27 -2.19
C GLY A 78 9.14 -5.76 -1.06
N ALA A 79 10.24 -6.46 -0.77
CA ALA A 79 11.04 -6.23 0.43
C ALA A 79 11.57 -4.78 0.57
N LEU A 80 11.96 -4.15 -0.53
CA LEU A 80 12.50 -2.78 -0.54
C LEU A 80 11.45 -1.70 -0.24
N ALA A 81 10.24 -1.83 -0.78
CA ALA A 81 9.19 -0.82 -0.63
C ALA A 81 8.14 -1.18 0.44
N ALA A 82 8.11 -2.42 0.93
CA ALA A 82 7.23 -2.87 2.01
C ALA A 82 7.37 -2.11 3.33
N PRO A 83 8.56 -1.65 3.80
CA PRO A 83 8.65 -0.97 5.09
C PRO A 83 8.14 0.48 5.02
N GLN A 84 8.09 1.10 3.84
CA GLN A 84 7.76 2.51 3.69
C GLN A 84 6.29 2.84 4.08
N PRO A 85 5.25 2.19 3.54
CA PRO A 85 3.87 2.50 3.92
C PRO A 85 3.59 2.28 5.42
N PRO A 86 4.02 1.18 6.07
CA PRO A 86 3.89 1.00 7.52
C PRO A 86 4.54 2.15 8.31
N MET A 87 5.78 2.52 8.01
CA MET A 87 6.47 3.60 8.73
C MET A 87 5.76 4.95 8.57
N LEU A 88 5.35 5.30 7.35
CA LEU A 88 4.57 6.53 7.10
C LEU A 88 3.21 6.53 7.83
N SER A 89 2.72 5.35 8.22
CA SER A 89 1.47 5.15 8.95
C SER A 89 1.66 5.04 10.46
N GLY A 90 2.90 5.16 10.97
CA GLY A 90 3.21 5.06 12.39
C GLY A 90 3.46 3.62 12.88
N ILE A 91 3.75 2.67 11.99
CA ILE A 91 4.19 1.31 12.34
C ILE A 91 5.68 1.19 12.05
N GLY A 92 6.50 1.12 13.10
CA GLY A 92 7.95 1.06 12.95
C GLY A 92 8.71 1.36 14.25
N PRO A 93 10.05 1.52 14.20
CA PRO A 93 10.84 1.92 15.34
C PRO A 93 10.40 3.30 15.85
N GLU A 94 10.06 3.40 17.14
CA GLU A 94 9.41 4.60 17.70
C GLU A 94 10.33 5.82 17.62
N ASP A 95 11.62 5.66 17.88
CA ASP A 95 12.59 6.75 17.78
C ASP A 95 12.72 7.28 16.35
N HIS A 96 12.68 6.39 15.36
CA HIS A 96 12.71 6.77 13.96
C HIS A 96 11.43 7.53 13.56
N LEU A 97 10.27 7.04 13.99
CA LEU A 97 8.99 7.70 13.73
C LEU A 97 8.93 9.09 14.38
N LYS A 98 9.39 9.22 15.64
CA LYS A 98 9.46 10.50 16.36
C LYS A 98 10.39 11.50 15.66
N LYS A 99 11.56 11.07 15.19
CA LYS A 99 12.48 11.92 14.41
C LYS A 99 11.83 12.51 13.15
N HIS A 100 10.89 11.79 12.56
CA HIS A 100 10.13 12.23 11.39
C HIS A 100 8.77 12.88 11.72
N GLY A 101 8.48 13.16 12.99
CA GLY A 101 7.23 13.78 13.42
C GLY A 101 5.99 12.90 13.22
N ILE A 102 6.18 11.58 13.09
CA ILE A 102 5.09 10.61 12.89
C ILE A 102 4.67 10.07 14.25
N LYS A 103 3.37 10.16 14.56
CA LYS A 103 2.80 9.52 15.74
C LYS A 103 2.91 8.00 15.61
N THR A 104 3.57 7.37 16.57
CA THR A 104 3.65 5.91 16.66
C THR A 104 2.28 5.32 16.98
N VAL A 105 1.83 4.40 16.13
CA VAL A 105 0.63 3.57 16.31
C VAL A 105 1.06 2.22 16.86
N VAL A 106 2.11 1.62 16.30
CA VAL A 106 2.68 0.35 16.75
C VAL A 106 4.20 0.48 16.74
N HIS A 107 4.83 0.27 17.90
CA HIS A 107 6.27 0.16 18.00
C HIS A 107 6.71 -1.21 17.45
N SER A 108 7.40 -1.21 16.31
CA SER A 108 7.87 -2.42 15.63
C SER A 108 9.28 -2.20 15.08
N PRO A 109 10.34 -2.51 15.87
CA PRO A 109 11.72 -2.20 15.51
C PRO A 109 12.24 -2.96 14.28
N GLY A 110 11.66 -4.11 13.95
CA GLY A 110 12.03 -4.91 12.78
C GLY A 110 11.60 -4.33 11.44
N VAL A 111 10.68 -3.35 11.40
CA VAL A 111 10.21 -2.78 10.13
C VAL A 111 11.31 -1.91 9.51
N GLY A 112 11.74 -2.25 8.30
CA GLY A 112 12.79 -1.53 7.58
C GLY A 112 14.21 -1.84 8.07
N SER A 113 14.34 -2.77 9.02
CA SER A 113 15.62 -3.29 9.50
C SER A 113 15.90 -4.64 8.82
N ASN A 114 17.18 -5.00 8.66
CA ASN A 114 17.64 -6.29 8.11
C ASN A 114 17.43 -6.46 6.58
N LEU A 115 17.98 -5.52 5.81
CA LEU A 115 18.10 -5.59 4.36
C LEU A 115 19.56 -5.87 3.97
#